data_AF-Q4W1Q1-F1
#
_entry.id   AF-Q4W1Q1-F1
#
_cell.length_a   1.000
_cell.length_b   1.000
_cell.length_c   1.000
_cell.angle_alpha   90.00
_cell.angle_beta   90.00
_cell.angle_gamma   90.00
#
_symmetry.space_group_name_H-M   'P 1'
#
loop_
_entity.id
_entity.type
_entity.pdbx_description
1 polymer ?
#
loop_
_entity_poly.entity_id
_entity_poly.type
_entity_poly.pdbx_seq_one_letter_code
_entity_poly.pdbx_strand_id
1 'polypeptide(L)' 'ATRSLLRAGLLLLLLLATSHQATGAPVANELRCQCLQTIAGIHPKSIQSLKVTPPGPHCTQT' A
#
# COMPACT_ATOMS: atom_id res chain seq x y z
N ALA A 1 -30.02 1.53 34.03
CA ALA A 1 -28.54 1.68 34.01
C ALA A 1 -27.86 0.61 33.12
N THR A 2 -28.09 -0.68 33.37
CA THR A 2 -27.42 -1.82 32.69
C THR A 2 -27.60 -1.85 31.16
N ARG A 3 -28.80 -1.59 30.63
CA ARG A 3 -29.05 -1.52 29.17
C ARG A 3 -28.28 -0.40 28.47
N SER A 4 -28.02 0.70 29.16
CA SER A 4 -27.29 1.85 28.61
C SER A 4 -25.79 1.54 28.50
N LEU A 5 -25.25 0.86 29.50
CA LEU A 5 -23.86 0.40 29.53
C LEU A 5 -23.59 -0.64 28.45
N LEU A 6 -24.54 -1.56 28.23
CA LEU A 6 -24.43 -2.58 27.18
C LEU A 6 -24.38 -1.95 25.77
N ARG A 7 -25.23 -0.93 25.53
CA ARG A 7 -25.24 -0.18 24.26
C ARG A 7 -23.94 0.59 24.05
N ALA A 8 -23.43 1.25 25.08
CA ALA A 8 -22.17 1.99 25.00
C ALA A 8 -20.98 1.05 24.73
N GLY A 9 -20.93 -0.11 25.39
CA GLY A 9 -19.90 -1.12 25.16
C GLY A 9 -19.95 -1.70 23.74
N LEU A 10 -21.15 -1.98 23.22
CA LEU A 10 -21.32 -2.47 21.85
C LEU A 10 -20.86 -1.42 20.82
N LEU A 11 -21.22 -0.14 21.01
CA LEU A 11 -20.74 0.93 20.14
C LEU A 11 -19.22 1.05 20.16
N LEU A 12 -18.59 0.99 21.33
CA LEU A 12 -17.14 1.08 21.47
C LEU A 12 -16.42 -0.07 20.74
N LEU A 13 -16.96 -1.30 20.84
CA LEU A 13 -16.45 -2.47 20.12
C LEU A 13 -16.56 -2.32 18.61
N LEU A 14 -17.68 -1.79 18.10
CA LEU A 14 -17.83 -1.52 16.66
C LEU A 14 -16.81 -0.48 16.16
N LEU A 15 -16.58 0.60 16.92
CA LEU A 15 -15.59 1.63 16.54
C LEU A 15 -14.18 1.04 16.44
N LEU A 16 -13.78 0.23 17.43
CA LEU A 16 -12.47 -0.44 17.45
C LEU A 16 -12.29 -1.44 16.29
N ALA A 17 -13.36 -2.10 15.86
CA ALA A 17 -13.32 -3.01 14.71
C ALA A 17 -13.13 -2.25 13.39
N THR A 18 -13.71 -1.05 13.26
CA THR A 18 -13.58 -0.23 12.03
C THR A 18 -12.24 0.49 11.91
N SER A 19 -11.57 0.80 13.03
CA SER A 19 -10.27 1.49 13.00
C SER A 19 -9.11 0.59 12.55
N HIS A 20 -9.29 -0.73 12.61
CA HIS A 20 -8.28 -1.71 12.19
C HIS A 20 -8.31 -2.06 10.67
N GLN A 21 -9.03 -1.28 9.85
CA GLN A 21 -9.14 -1.51 8.40
C GLN A 21 -8.60 -0.37 7.53
N ALA A 22 -7.76 0.52 8.07
CA ALA A 22 -7.01 1.49 7.28
C ALA A 22 -5.64 0.96 6.82
N THR A 23 -5.52 -0.32 6.51
CA THR A 23 -4.45 -0.79 5.64
C THR A 23 -4.97 -0.58 4.23
N GLY A 24 -4.62 0.56 3.62
CA GLY A 24 -4.89 0.79 2.21
C GLY A 24 -4.51 -0.46 1.45
N ALA A 25 -5.48 -1.10 0.80
CA ALA A 25 -5.22 -2.29 0.01
C ALA A 25 -4.06 -1.93 -0.93
N PRO A 26 -3.02 -2.78 -1.06
CA PRO A 26 -2.00 -2.54 -2.05
C PRO A 26 -2.75 -2.54 -3.38
N VAL A 27 -2.99 -1.35 -3.92
CA VAL A 27 -3.48 -1.21 -5.28
C VAL A 27 -2.33 -1.80 -6.07
N ALA A 28 -2.49 -3.04 -6.52
CA ALA A 28 -1.42 -3.83 -7.14
C ALA A 28 -0.78 -3.11 -8.36
N ASN A 29 -1.41 -2.01 -8.80
CA ASN A 29 -0.92 -1.07 -9.79
C ASN A 29 -1.03 0.38 -9.27
N GLU A 30 -0.27 0.76 -8.24
CA GLU A 30 0.00 2.19 -8.04
C GLU A 30 0.71 2.73 -9.29
N LEU A 31 0.00 3.49 -10.13
CA LEU A 31 0.53 4.22 -11.31
C LEU A 31 1.58 5.29 -10.93
N ARG A 32 2.00 5.32 -9.66
CA ARG A 32 3.00 6.22 -9.10
C ARG A 32 4.41 5.66 -9.29
N CYS A 33 4.55 4.35 -9.47
CA CYS A 33 5.81 3.75 -9.92
C CYS A 33 6.08 4.15 -11.39
N GLN A 34 7.32 4.51 -11.71
CA GLN A 34 7.70 4.84 -13.10
C GLN A 34 7.65 3.62 -14.03
N CYS A 35 7.81 2.42 -13.50
CA CYS A 35 7.86 1.18 -14.26
C CYS A 35 6.56 0.40 -14.10
N LEU A 36 5.86 0.14 -15.21
CA LEU A 36 4.68 -0.75 -15.25
C LEU A 36 5.05 -2.21 -15.52
N GLN A 37 6.12 -2.43 -16.30
CA GLN A 37 6.64 -3.74 -16.64
C GLN A 37 8.17 -3.68 -16.75
N THR A 38 8.81 -4.80 -16.40
CA THR A 38 10.26 -4.97 -16.52
C THR A 38 10.56 -5.83 -17.75
N ILE A 39 11.56 -5.41 -18.53
CA ILE A 39 12.08 -6.20 -19.65
C ILE A 39 13.46 -6.74 -19.29
N ALA A 40 13.70 -8.01 -19.62
CA ALA A 40 14.98 -8.70 -19.41
C ALA A 40 15.68 -8.94 -20.76
N GLY A 41 17.00 -9.18 -20.71
CA GLY A 41 17.78 -9.54 -21.91
C GLY A 41 18.23 -8.36 -22.77
N ILE A 42 18.26 -7.14 -22.23
CA ILE A 42 18.84 -5.98 -22.92
C ILE A 42 20.37 -6.09 -22.94
N HIS A 43 20.97 -5.91 -24.11
CA HIS A 43 22.43 -5.93 -24.24
C HIS A 43 23.05 -4.65 -23.66
N PRO A 44 24.05 -4.70 -22.76
CA PRO A 44 24.59 -3.50 -22.10
C PRO A 44 25.05 -2.39 -23.05
N LYS A 45 25.59 -2.76 -24.23
CA LYS A 45 26.03 -1.79 -25.25
C LYS A 45 24.90 -0.93 -25.85
N SER A 46 23.63 -1.34 -25.76
CA SER A 46 22.51 -0.52 -26.25
C SER A 46 22.02 0.50 -25.22
N ILE A 47 22.52 0.46 -23.99
CA ILE A 47 22.08 1.31 -22.90
C ILE A 47 22.97 2.56 -22.86
N GLN A 48 22.39 3.73 -23.16
CA GLN A 48 23.13 5.00 -23.12
C GLN A 48 23.26 5.56 -21.69
N SER A 49 22.24 5.37 -20.86
CA SER A 49 22.22 5.83 -19.47
C SER A 49 21.33 4.94 -18.61
N LEU A 50 21.62 4.91 -17.31
CA LEU A 50 20.88 4.14 -16.31
C LEU A 50 20.54 5.05 -15.12
N LYS A 51 19.32 4.93 -14.63
CA LYS A 51 18.89 5.53 -13.38
C LYS A 51 18.29 4.43 -12.50
N VAL A 52 18.83 4.29 -11.30
CA VAL A 52 18.31 3.39 -10.28
C VAL A 52 17.57 4.24 -9.26
N THR A 53 16.33 3.88 -8.95
CA THR A 53 15.51 4.61 -7.96
C THR A 53 15.25 3.67 -6.78
N PRO A 54 15.64 4.02 -5.55
CA PRO A 54 15.39 3.16 -4.40
C PRO A 54 13.89 3.08 -4.07
N PRO A 55 13.45 2.00 -3.39
CA PRO A 55 12.09 1.89 -2.86
C PRO A 55 11.68 3.10 -2.01
N GLY A 56 10.43 3.53 -2.16
CA GLY A 56 9.84 4.64 -1.44
C GLY A 56 8.44 4.33 -0.90
N PRO A 57 7.81 5.29 -0.20
CA PRO A 57 6.53 5.09 0.49
C PRO A 57 5.34 4.77 -0.42
N HIS A 58 5.48 5.02 -1.73
CA HIS A 58 4.46 4.78 -2.76
C HIS A 58 4.91 3.76 -3.83
N CYS A 59 6.12 3.21 -3.69
CA CYS A 59 6.62 2.20 -4.62
C CYS A 59 7.71 1.41 -3.90
N THR A 60 7.41 0.21 -3.46
CA THR A 60 8.37 -0.63 -2.71
C THR A 60 9.34 -1.37 -3.62
N GLN A 61 9.22 -1.19 -4.93
CA GLN A 61 10.01 -1.85 -5.97
C GLN A 61 11.11 -0.91 -6.51
N THR A 62 12.19 -1.53 -6.98
CA THR A 62 13.39 -0.87 -7.52
C THR A 62 13.46 -1.04 -9.03
#